data_AF-A0A3M7D1L8-F1
#
_entry.id   AF-A0A3M7D1L8-F1
#
_cell.length_a   1.000
_cell.length_b   1.000
_cell.length_c   1.000
_cell.angle_alpha   90.00
_cell.angle_beta   90.00
_cell.angle_gamma   90.00
#
_symmetry.space_group_name_H-M   'P 1'
#
loop_
_entity.id
_entity.type
_entity.pdbx_description
1 polymer ?
#
loop_
_entity_poly.entity_id
_entity_poly.type
_entity_poly.pdbx_seq_one_letter_code
_entity_poly.pdbx_strand_id
1 'polypeptide(L)'
;MSNLAKNISSLTITEQHQPPTPQTSPLLTLPPELRNKIYSLALTSPSKLTPSKTGHLKLPALLQTCVQIRLEATQMWFAQTTFQIPLNPSNLSNLHTFLETCGKANLAVLHKLELQYAVCAAATGDAYAHPSTRQPGILALLYLLAEAGVGMWGLEAVTGR
;
A
#
# COMPACT_ATOMS: atom_id res chain seq x y z
N MET A 1 7.92 -58.94 -4.58
CA MET A 1 6.79 -58.13 -5.11
C MET A 1 5.69 -58.16 -4.05
N SER A 2 5.88 -57.50 -2.91
CA SER A 2 5.74 -56.04 -2.68
C SER A 2 4.27 -55.63 -2.52
N ASN A 3 3.83 -55.69 -1.26
CA ASN A 3 2.93 -54.77 -0.54
C ASN A 3 1.87 -54.01 -1.36
N LEU A 4 0.59 -54.40 -1.27
CA LEU A 4 -0.52 -53.56 -1.77
C LEU A 4 -1.81 -53.53 -0.92
N ALA A 5 -1.89 -54.11 0.28
CA ALA A 5 -3.18 -54.17 0.97
C ALA A 5 -3.14 -53.90 2.49
N LYS A 6 -2.36 -52.92 2.94
CA LYS A 6 -2.43 -52.42 4.32
C LYS A 6 -2.15 -50.93 4.41
N ASN A 7 -3.08 -50.08 3.97
CA ASN A 7 -3.15 -48.70 4.47
C ASN A 7 -4.46 -47.97 4.12
N ILE A 8 -5.63 -48.44 4.59
CA ILE A 8 -6.88 -47.62 4.49
C ILE A 8 -7.67 -47.62 5.81
N SER A 9 -7.10 -48.08 6.94
CA SER A 9 -7.88 -48.24 8.18
C SER A 9 -7.53 -47.27 9.31
N SER A 10 -6.80 -46.17 9.07
CA SER A 10 -6.49 -45.22 10.14
C SER A 10 -6.27 -43.79 9.65
N LEU A 11 -7.31 -43.16 9.12
CA LEU A 11 -7.42 -41.70 9.09
C LEU A 11 -8.82 -41.31 9.53
N THR A 12 -9.14 -41.60 10.79
CA THR A 12 -10.17 -40.84 11.50
C THR A 12 -9.59 -39.45 11.74
N ILE A 13 -9.73 -38.58 10.74
CA ILE A 13 -9.57 -37.13 10.93
C ILE A 13 -10.72 -36.75 11.85
N THR A 14 -10.42 -36.66 13.14
CA THR A 14 -11.27 -35.94 14.06
C THR A 14 -11.16 -34.49 13.64
N GLU A 15 -12.08 -34.03 12.78
CA GLU A 15 -12.39 -32.61 12.68
C GLU A 15 -12.88 -32.17 14.06
N GLN A 16 -11.94 -31.81 14.93
CA GLN A 16 -12.23 -30.91 16.02
C GLN A 16 -12.58 -29.58 15.38
N HIS A 17 -13.85 -29.43 15.01
CA HIS A 17 -14.49 -28.15 14.79
C HIS A 17 -14.45 -27.41 16.12
N GLN A 18 -13.33 -26.75 16.40
CA GLN A 18 -13.22 -25.82 17.50
C GLN A 18 -14.29 -24.76 17.23
N PRO A 19 -15.32 -24.61 18.08
CA PRO A 19 -16.32 -23.58 17.86
C PRO A 19 -15.59 -22.24 17.78
N PRO A 20 -15.96 -21.36 16.82
CA PRO A 20 -15.30 -20.08 16.66
C PRO A 20 -15.31 -19.39 18.02
N THR A 21 -14.12 -19.16 18.59
CA THR A 21 -14.00 -18.44 19.86
C THR A 21 -14.72 -17.10 19.66
N PRO A 22 -15.74 -16.79 20.47
CA PRO A 22 -16.44 -15.53 20.36
C PRO A 22 -15.41 -14.41 20.37
N GLN A 23 -15.40 -13.54 19.36
CA GLN A 23 -14.50 -12.40 19.35
C GLN A 23 -14.95 -11.43 20.45
N THR A 24 -14.33 -11.54 21.62
CA THR A 24 -14.67 -10.77 22.84
C THR A 24 -14.07 -9.36 22.86
N SER A 25 -13.52 -8.89 21.74
CA SER A 25 -12.92 -7.56 21.67
C SER A 25 -14.00 -6.48 21.90
N PRO A 26 -13.87 -5.63 22.93
CA PRO A 26 -14.83 -4.55 23.18
C PRO A 26 -14.98 -3.58 22.00
N LEU A 27 -13.96 -3.48 21.15
CA LEU A 27 -14.00 -2.66 19.94
C LEU A 27 -14.97 -3.23 18.90
N LEU A 28 -15.04 -4.55 18.76
CA LEU A 28 -15.88 -5.23 17.77
C LEU A 28 -17.33 -5.35 18.21
N THR A 29 -17.62 -5.15 19.50
CA THR A 29 -19.00 -5.06 20.03
C THR A 29 -19.67 -3.71 19.77
N LEU A 30 -18.89 -2.69 19.40
CA LEU A 30 -19.43 -1.35 19.09
C LEU A 30 -20.15 -1.36 17.73
N PRO A 31 -21.17 -0.51 17.52
CA PRO A 31 -21.75 -0.27 16.19
C PRO A 31 -20.72 0.18 15.15
N PRO A 32 -20.91 -0.14 13.86
CA PRO A 32 -19.99 0.20 12.78
C PRO A 32 -19.63 1.69 12.71
N GLU A 33 -20.58 2.59 13.02
CA GLU A 33 -20.38 4.04 12.97
C GLU A 33 -19.35 4.49 14.01
N LEU A 34 -19.40 3.92 15.22
CA LEU A 34 -18.43 4.20 16.27
C LEU A 34 -17.07 3.61 15.94
N ARG A 35 -17.03 2.38 15.38
CA ARG A 35 -15.79 1.77 14.91
C ARG A 35 -15.12 2.63 13.84
N ASN A 36 -15.86 3.08 12.84
CA ASN A 36 -15.35 3.96 11.78
C ASN A 36 -14.80 5.28 12.31
N LYS A 37 -15.43 5.85 13.34
CA LYS A 37 -14.93 7.06 14.03
C LYS A 37 -13.61 6.79 14.74
N ILE A 38 -13.51 5.67 15.45
CA ILE A 38 -12.26 5.24 16.11
C ILE A 38 -11.15 4.99 15.08
N TYR A 39 -11.46 4.29 13.98
CA TYR A 39 -10.51 4.04 12.89
C TYR A 39 -10.01 5.34 12.28
N SER A 40 -10.92 6.28 11.97
CA SER A 40 -10.56 7.58 11.41
C SER A 40 -9.56 8.31 12.32
N LEU A 41 -9.83 8.36 13.62
CA LEU A 41 -8.94 9.01 14.59
C LEU A 41 -7.59 8.28 14.73
N ALA A 42 -7.60 6.95 14.77
CA ALA A 42 -6.40 6.14 14.95
C ALA A 42 -5.51 6.06 13.69
N LEU A 43 -6.10 6.21 12.51
CA LEU A 43 -5.42 6.14 11.21
C LEU A 43 -5.05 7.51 10.65
N THR A 44 -5.46 8.59 11.32
CA THR A 44 -5.04 9.95 10.97
C THR A 44 -3.53 10.08 11.22
N SER A 45 -2.74 9.94 10.16
CA SER A 45 -1.32 10.30 10.17
C SER A 45 -1.16 11.63 9.43
N PRO A 46 -0.77 12.72 10.10
CA PRO A 46 -0.43 13.97 9.41
C PRO A 46 0.88 13.85 8.61
N SER A 47 1.65 12.77 8.82
CA SER A 47 2.91 12.56 8.13
C SER A 47 2.70 11.87 6.79
N LYS A 48 3.30 12.46 5.75
CA LYS A 48 3.47 11.82 4.44
C LYS A 48 4.25 10.52 4.62
N LEU A 49 3.77 9.45 4.00
CA LEU A 49 4.41 8.14 4.11
C LEU A 49 5.27 7.86 2.88
N THR A 50 6.54 7.59 3.11
CA THR A 50 7.42 7.04 2.09
C THR A 50 7.35 5.52 2.16
N PRO A 51 7.01 4.81 1.07
CA PRO A 51 7.10 3.35 1.02
C PRO A 51 8.51 2.88 1.38
N SER A 52 8.62 1.63 1.84
CA SER A 52 9.93 1.01 2.09
C SER A 52 10.82 1.09 0.84
N LYS A 53 12.14 0.98 1.03
CA LYS A 53 13.12 0.87 -0.07
C LYS A 53 12.88 -0.33 -1.00
N THR A 54 11.97 -1.22 -0.64
CA THR A 54 11.53 -2.39 -1.43
C THR A 54 10.16 -2.20 -2.09
N GLY A 55 9.57 -1.01 -2.02
CA GLY A 55 8.21 -0.75 -2.51
C GLY A 55 7.08 -1.28 -1.62
N HIS A 56 7.41 -2.04 -0.57
CA HIS A 56 6.42 -2.57 0.36
C HIS A 56 5.83 -1.49 1.25
N LEU A 57 4.51 -1.57 1.45
CA LEU A 57 3.76 -0.70 2.34
C LEU A 57 3.85 -1.20 3.78
N LYS A 58 4.32 -0.33 4.68
CA LYS A 58 4.21 -0.59 6.11
C LYS A 58 2.81 -0.20 6.57
N LEU A 59 1.93 -1.20 6.68
CA LEU A 59 0.58 -1.00 7.18
C LEU A 59 0.62 -0.50 8.65
N PRO A 60 -0.28 0.40 9.06
CA PRO A 60 -0.45 0.77 10.46
C PRO A 60 -0.72 -0.46 11.34
N ALA A 61 -0.24 -0.43 12.58
CA ALA A 61 -0.42 -1.54 13.53
C ALA A 61 -1.91 -1.95 13.67
N LEU A 62 -2.83 -0.98 13.60
CA LEU A 62 -4.26 -1.23 13.66
C LEU A 62 -4.75 -2.19 12.55
N LEU A 63 -4.28 -2.01 11.31
CA LEU A 63 -4.64 -2.89 10.18
C LEU A 63 -3.97 -4.27 10.28
N GLN A 64 -3.00 -4.43 11.17
CA GLN A 64 -2.30 -5.70 11.40
C GLN A 64 -2.95 -6.57 12.48
N THR A 65 -3.91 -6.04 13.24
CA THR A 65 -4.49 -6.72 14.41
C THR A 65 -5.38 -7.91 14.06
N CYS A 66 -6.44 -7.71 13.27
CA CYS A 66 -7.35 -8.78 12.86
C CYS A 66 -7.95 -8.53 11.45
N VAL A 67 -8.52 -9.58 10.87
CA VAL A 67 -9.09 -9.56 9.51
C VAL A 67 -10.26 -8.58 9.43
N GLN A 68 -11.14 -8.53 10.44
CA GLN A 68 -12.30 -7.64 10.42
C GLN A 68 -11.89 -6.16 10.38
N ILE A 69 -11.02 -5.72 11.29
CA ILE A 69 -10.53 -4.33 11.30
C ILE A 69 -9.82 -4.00 9.99
N ARG A 70 -9.03 -4.94 9.46
CA ARG A 70 -8.37 -4.77 8.16
C ARG A 70 -9.38 -4.53 7.04
N LEU A 71 -10.43 -5.34 6.93
CA LEU A 71 -11.44 -5.18 5.88
C LEU A 71 -12.22 -3.87 6.02
N GLU A 72 -12.55 -3.46 7.24
CA GLU A 72 -13.33 -2.24 7.50
C GLU A 72 -12.51 -0.95 7.27
N ALA A 73 -11.22 -0.95 7.65
CA ALA A 73 -10.45 0.28 7.79
C ALA A 73 -9.37 0.49 6.71
N THR A 74 -9.04 -0.51 5.89
CA THR A 74 -7.96 -0.40 4.89
C THR A 74 -8.23 0.70 3.87
N GLN A 75 -9.42 0.72 3.26
CA GLN A 75 -9.77 1.74 2.27
C GLN A 75 -9.80 3.15 2.88
N MET A 76 -10.29 3.26 4.12
CA MET A 76 -10.29 4.53 4.86
C MET A 76 -8.87 5.06 5.05
N TRP A 77 -7.93 4.20 5.42
CA TRP A 77 -6.52 4.57 5.55
C TRP A 77 -5.94 5.08 4.21
N PHE A 78 -6.17 4.37 3.10
CA PHE A 78 -5.71 4.83 1.78
C PHE A 78 -6.35 6.15 1.33
N ALA A 79 -7.62 6.37 1.69
CA ALA A 79 -8.37 7.60 1.40
C ALA A 79 -7.98 8.80 2.26
N GLN A 80 -7.17 8.60 3.29
CA GLN A 80 -6.69 9.66 4.17
C GLN A 80 -5.16 9.82 4.14
N THR A 81 -4.44 8.89 3.50
CA THR A 81 -2.98 8.86 3.51
C THR A 81 -2.41 9.47 2.25
N THR A 82 -1.42 10.36 2.43
CA THR A 82 -0.58 10.86 1.33
C THR A 82 0.69 10.03 1.24
N PHE A 83 0.95 9.43 0.09
CA PHE A 83 2.17 8.69 -0.18
C PHE A 83 3.16 9.55 -0.97
N GLN A 84 4.42 9.54 -0.55
CA GLN A 84 5.51 10.23 -1.24
C GLN A 84 6.49 9.20 -1.79
N ILE A 85 6.70 9.20 -3.10
CA ILE A 85 7.59 8.24 -3.75
C ILE A 85 8.66 9.00 -4.57
N PRO A 86 9.96 8.75 -4.31
CA PRO A 86 11.02 9.33 -5.12
C PRO A 86 11.06 8.66 -6.51
N LEU A 87 10.83 9.48 -7.53
CA LEU A 87 10.92 9.18 -8.94
C LEU A 87 12.40 9.25 -9.38
N ASN A 88 13.10 8.12 -9.23
CA ASN A 88 14.45 7.91 -9.72
C ASN A 88 14.44 6.65 -10.60
N PRO A 89 15.14 6.62 -11.76
CA PRO A 89 15.25 5.42 -12.58
C PRO A 89 15.67 4.16 -11.79
N SER A 90 16.49 4.31 -10.74
CA SER A 90 16.91 3.19 -9.89
C SER A 90 15.81 2.61 -9.00
N ASN A 91 14.72 3.36 -8.75
CA ASN A 91 13.65 3.00 -7.82
C ASN A 91 12.31 2.70 -8.51
N LEU A 92 12.30 2.54 -9.84
CA LEU A 92 11.07 2.26 -10.58
C LEU A 92 10.43 0.93 -10.20
N SER A 93 11.25 -0.07 -9.87
CA SER A 93 10.78 -1.34 -9.32
C SER A 93 9.99 -1.14 -8.03
N ASN A 94 10.43 -0.24 -7.14
CA ASN A 94 9.72 0.03 -5.88
C ASN A 94 8.35 0.67 -6.13
N LEU A 95 8.26 1.56 -7.11
CA LEU A 95 6.98 2.14 -7.50
C LEU A 95 6.06 1.09 -8.10
N HIS A 96 6.57 0.22 -8.98
CA HIS A 96 5.80 -0.90 -9.51
C HIS A 96 5.29 -1.83 -8.41
N THR A 97 6.17 -2.28 -7.52
CA THR A 97 5.83 -3.13 -6.38
C THR A 97 4.83 -2.45 -5.44
N PHE A 98 4.94 -1.14 -5.22
CA PHE A 98 3.95 -0.38 -4.46
C PHE A 98 2.56 -0.45 -5.12
N LEU A 99 2.48 -0.21 -6.43
CA LEU A 99 1.20 -0.25 -7.16
C LEU A 99 0.58 -1.65 -7.16
N GLU A 100 1.39 -2.68 -7.35
CA GLU A 100 0.96 -4.08 -7.25
C GLU A 100 0.45 -4.42 -5.85
N THR A 101 1.18 -4.01 -4.80
CA THR A 101 0.84 -4.28 -3.41
C THR A 101 -0.42 -3.53 -2.98
N CYS A 102 -0.60 -2.31 -3.47
CA CYS A 102 -1.77 -1.48 -3.18
C CYS A 102 -3.03 -2.12 -3.80
N GLY A 103 -2.92 -2.59 -5.04
CA GLY A 103 -4.03 -3.20 -5.77
C GLY A 103 -5.08 -2.17 -6.23
N LYS A 104 -5.87 -2.54 -7.23
CA LYS A 104 -6.78 -1.62 -7.94
C LYS A 104 -7.79 -0.93 -7.01
N ALA A 105 -8.37 -1.66 -6.06
CA ALA A 105 -9.40 -1.13 -5.17
C ALA A 105 -8.87 -0.04 -4.23
N ASN A 106 -7.64 -0.19 -3.72
CA ASN A 106 -7.04 0.81 -2.83
C ASN A 106 -6.48 2.00 -3.61
N LEU A 107 -5.99 1.77 -4.84
CA LEU A 107 -5.57 2.84 -5.74
C LEU A 107 -6.74 3.76 -6.13
N ALA A 108 -7.93 3.21 -6.34
CA ALA A 108 -9.11 3.99 -6.70
C ALA A 108 -9.57 4.96 -5.59
N VAL A 109 -9.30 4.63 -4.33
CA VAL A 109 -9.61 5.48 -3.17
C VAL A 109 -8.40 6.24 -2.65
N LEU A 110 -7.25 6.16 -3.33
CA LEU A 110 -6.01 6.77 -2.87
C LEU A 110 -6.17 8.28 -2.80
N HIS A 111 -5.93 8.86 -1.62
CA HIS A 111 -6.10 10.29 -1.43
C HIS A 111 -5.15 11.12 -2.31
N LYS A 112 -3.85 10.82 -2.19
CA LYS A 112 -2.81 11.60 -2.83
C LYS A 112 -1.54 10.77 -3.02
N LEU A 113 -1.02 10.78 -4.25
CA LEU A 113 0.31 10.26 -4.58
C LEU A 113 1.21 11.42 -5.02
N GLU A 114 2.23 11.71 -4.24
CA GLU A 114 3.24 12.72 -4.54
C GLU A 114 4.50 12.05 -5.10
N LEU A 115 4.88 12.42 -6.31
CA LEU A 115 6.09 11.91 -6.97
C LEU A 115 7.19 12.96 -6.84
N GLN A 116 8.26 12.61 -6.13
CA GLN A 116 9.41 13.49 -5.92
C GLN A 116 10.43 13.27 -7.01
N TYR A 117 10.81 14.30 -7.76
CA TYR A 117 11.78 14.17 -8.83
C TYR A 117 12.90 15.19 -8.70
N ALA A 118 14.10 14.83 -9.17
CA ALA A 118 15.24 15.72 -9.18
C ALA A 118 15.10 16.78 -10.27
N VAL A 119 15.50 18.01 -9.95
CA VAL A 119 15.53 19.15 -10.86
C VAL A 119 16.98 19.61 -11.02
N CYS A 120 17.43 19.81 -12.25
CA CYS A 120 18.72 20.40 -12.56
C CYS A 120 18.58 21.91 -12.74
N ALA A 121 19.55 22.68 -12.27
CA ALA A 121 19.70 24.07 -12.67
C ALA A 121 20.60 24.15 -13.91
N ALA A 122 20.12 24.81 -14.97
CA ALA A 122 20.95 25.19 -16.09
C ALA A 122 21.91 26.31 -15.68
N ALA A 123 23.05 26.44 -16.38
CA ALA A 123 23.98 27.55 -16.19
C ALA A 123 23.33 28.93 -16.44
N THR A 124 22.18 28.97 -17.12
CA THR A 124 21.36 30.16 -17.38
C THR A 124 20.43 30.54 -16.22
N GLY A 125 20.38 29.76 -15.14
CA GLY A 125 19.50 29.99 -13.98
C GLY A 125 18.13 29.32 -14.07
N ASP A 126 17.78 28.73 -15.21
CA ASP A 126 16.51 28.02 -15.39
C ASP A 126 16.58 26.61 -14.78
N ALA A 127 15.53 26.24 -14.02
CA ALA A 127 15.39 24.90 -13.46
C ALA A 127 14.63 23.99 -14.45
N TYR A 128 15.14 22.79 -14.70
CA TYR A 128 14.50 21.79 -15.57
C TYR A 128 14.51 20.40 -14.94
N ALA A 129 13.47 19.61 -15.21
CA ALA A 129 13.39 18.24 -14.71
C ALA A 129 14.62 17.43 -15.17
N HIS A 130 15.29 16.74 -14.24
CA HIS A 130 16.51 15.99 -14.51
C HIS A 130 16.28 14.99 -15.66
N PRO A 131 17.20 14.80 -16.63
CA PRO A 131 16.96 13.98 -17.83
C PRO A 131 16.52 12.54 -17.53
N SER A 132 16.90 12.03 -16.36
CA SER A 132 16.45 10.71 -15.87
C SER A 132 14.93 10.60 -15.72
N THR A 133 14.20 11.69 -15.47
CA THR A 133 12.73 11.69 -15.35
C THR A 133 12.04 11.58 -16.70
N ARG A 134 12.75 11.87 -17.80
CA ARG A 134 12.27 11.73 -19.18
C ARG A 134 12.57 10.36 -19.78
N GLN A 135 13.07 9.42 -18.99
CA GLN A 135 13.30 8.06 -19.50
C GLN A 135 11.96 7.40 -19.89
N PRO A 136 11.93 6.62 -20.99
CA PRO A 136 10.70 6.00 -21.48
C PRO A 136 9.95 5.17 -20.42
N GLY A 137 10.69 4.47 -19.55
CA GLY A 137 10.10 3.68 -18.46
C GLY A 137 9.36 4.52 -17.41
N ILE A 138 9.84 5.73 -17.13
CA ILE A 138 9.16 6.66 -16.21
C ILE A 138 7.91 7.23 -16.87
N LEU A 139 8.01 7.65 -18.12
CA LEU A 139 6.87 8.19 -18.87
C LEU A 139 5.76 7.15 -19.00
N ALA A 140 6.09 5.91 -19.40
CA ALA A 140 5.12 4.83 -19.51
C ALA A 140 4.38 4.58 -18.19
N LEU A 141 5.10 4.65 -17.07
CA LEU A 141 4.51 4.44 -15.74
C LEU A 141 3.63 5.61 -15.30
N LEU A 142 4.03 6.86 -15.59
CA LEU A 142 3.17 8.04 -15.38
C LEU A 142 1.88 7.96 -16.20
N TYR A 143 1.95 7.49 -17.45
CA TYR A 143 0.76 7.23 -18.27
C TYR A 143 -0.15 6.18 -17.64
N LEU A 144 0.41 5.06 -17.18
CA LEU A 144 -0.36 4.00 -16.53
C LEU A 144 -1.05 4.50 -15.24
N LEU A 145 -0.37 5.34 -14.46
CA LEU A 145 -0.95 5.98 -13.28
C LEU A 145 -2.10 6.93 -13.63
N ALA A 146 -1.96 7.71 -14.71
CA ALA A 146 -3.01 8.58 -15.20
C ALA A 146 -4.23 7.79 -15.69
N GLU A 147 -4.02 6.69 -16.43
CA GLU A 147 -5.10 5.79 -16.86
C GLU A 147 -5.79 5.10 -15.68
N ALA A 148 -5.06 4.79 -14.62
CA ALA A 148 -5.61 4.24 -13.38
C ALA A 148 -6.38 5.28 -12.54
N GLY A 149 -6.48 6.54 -12.99
CA GLY A 149 -7.19 7.61 -12.30
C GLY A 149 -6.49 8.10 -11.03
N VAL A 150 -5.20 7.79 -10.86
CA VAL A 150 -4.46 8.17 -9.66
C VAL A 150 -4.14 9.67 -9.71
N GLY A 151 -4.63 10.41 -8.72
CA GLY A 151 -4.28 11.83 -8.54
C GLY A 151 -2.80 12.01 -8.23
N MET A 152 -2.02 12.41 -9.23
CA MET A 152 -0.57 12.63 -9.12
C MET A 152 -0.26 14.11 -8.90
N TRP A 153 0.65 14.38 -7.96
CA TRP A 153 1.20 15.71 -7.73
C TRP A 153 2.72 15.65 -7.86
N GLY A 154 3.27 16.46 -8.77
CA GLY A 154 4.71 16.61 -8.91
C GLY A 154 5.26 17.46 -7.77
N LEU A 155 6.27 16.96 -7.06
CA LEU A 155 6.98 17.72 -6.05
C LEU A 155 8.45 17.83 -6.45
N GLU A 156 8.94 19.06 -6.60
CA GLU A 156 10.33 19.32 -6.90
C GLU A 156 11.18 18.98 -5.68
N ALA A 157 12.09 18.02 -5.82
CA ALA A 157 13.13 17.79 -4.84
C ALA A 157 14.33 18.65 -5.23
N VAL A 158 14.55 19.74 -4.49
CA VAL A 158 15.76 20.56 -4.63
C VAL A 158 16.95 19.70 -4.18
N THR A 159 17.69 19.15 -5.13
CA THR A 159 19.01 18.58 -4.87
C THR A 159 19.96 19.73 -4.59
N GLY A 160 20.10 20.09 -3.30
CA GLY A 160 21.08 21.07 -2.87
C GLY A 160 22.50 20.61 -3.23
N ARG A 161 23.17 21.41 -4.04
CA ARG A 161 24.63 21.57 -4.04
C ARG A 161 24.93 23.04 -4.20
#